data_AF-A0A561BWB0-F1
#
_entry.id   AF-A0A561BWB0-F1
#
_cell.length_a   1.000
_cell.length_b   1.000
_cell.length_c   1.000
_cell.angle_alpha   90.00
_cell.angle_beta   90.00
_cell.angle_gamma   90.00
#
_symmetry.space_group_name_H-M   'P 1'
#
loop_
_entity.id
_entity.type
_entity.pdbx_description
1 polymer ?
#
loop_
_entity_poly.entity_id
_entity_poly.type
_entity_poly.pdbx_seq_one_letter_code
_entity_poly.pdbx_strand_id
1 'polypeptide(L)'
;MVRYCFKWNYADSCPGDLLTEEEARSRDSAGEEYTAVLPPRDGTTAPVLVTVVRKTGVVVVTFLDEPGRKAAEYTFLKKTDPRLFLSRVSLWGYPTDEPGLRLSSSSWHETVNYREDGTVKRVVKNKVERSQEVFEYTDVPMDSQWEDLPVFGNYRSIARYERG
;
A
#
# COMPACT_ATOMS: atom_id res chain seq x y z
N MET A 1 -19.21 -1.54 -0.20
CA MET A 1 -19.10 -2.37 -1.42
C MET A 1 -17.71 -2.18 -2.01
N VAL A 2 -17.05 -3.26 -2.44
CA VAL A 2 -15.73 -3.18 -3.11
C VAL A 2 -15.95 -2.97 -4.61
N ARG A 3 -15.18 -2.07 -5.22
CA ARG A 3 -15.14 -1.89 -6.68
C ARG A 3 -13.80 -2.38 -7.23
N TYR A 4 -13.73 -2.66 -8.52
CA TYR A 4 -12.50 -3.16 -9.15
C TYR A 4 -12.12 -2.33 -10.37
N CYS A 5 -10.82 -2.19 -10.59
CA CYS A 5 -10.28 -1.55 -11.79
C CYS A 5 -8.91 -2.12 -12.16
N PHE A 6 -8.52 -1.95 -13.42
CA PHE A 6 -7.15 -2.12 -13.85
C PHE A 6 -6.38 -0.83 -13.55
N LYS A 7 -5.70 -0.85 -12.38
CA LYS A 7 -4.93 0.26 -11.81
C LYS A 7 -5.77 1.48 -11.43
N TRP A 8 -5.27 2.22 -10.44
CA TRP A 8 -5.81 3.51 -10.06
C TRP A 8 -5.14 4.62 -10.87
N ASN A 9 -5.92 5.58 -11.35
CA ASN A 9 -5.41 6.77 -11.98
C ASN A 9 -5.17 7.86 -10.91
N TYR A 10 -3.91 8.07 -10.55
CA TYR A 10 -3.52 9.06 -9.54
C TYR A 10 -3.61 10.51 -10.03
N ALA A 11 -3.59 10.76 -11.33
CA ALA A 11 -3.72 12.12 -11.87
C ALA A 11 -5.16 12.61 -11.73
N ASP A 12 -6.13 11.74 -12.04
CA ASP A 12 -7.55 12.07 -12.03
C ASP A 12 -8.26 11.63 -10.74
N SER A 13 -7.53 11.04 -9.79
CA SER A 13 -8.04 10.51 -8.52
C SER A 13 -9.27 9.61 -8.69
N CYS A 14 -9.23 8.72 -9.69
CA CYS A 14 -10.33 7.85 -10.03
C CYS A 14 -9.85 6.45 -10.43
N PRO A 15 -10.75 5.44 -10.45
CA PRO A 15 -10.44 4.17 -11.09
C PRO A 15 -9.98 4.40 -12.54
N GLY A 16 -8.95 3.67 -12.99
CA GLY A 16 -8.57 3.63 -14.40
C GLY A 16 -9.62 2.88 -15.23
N ASP A 17 -9.24 1.74 -15.80
CA ASP A 17 -10.24 0.92 -16.51
C ASP A 17 -11.09 0.15 -15.50
N LEU A 18 -12.39 0.45 -15.45
CA LEU A 18 -13.31 -0.25 -14.56
C LEU A 18 -13.37 -1.74 -14.92
N LEU A 19 -13.37 -2.59 -13.89
CA LEU A 19 -13.57 -4.02 -14.02
C LEU A 19 -14.87 -4.42 -13.33
N THR A 20 -15.62 -5.29 -13.97
CA THR A 20 -16.66 -6.07 -13.28
C THR A 20 -16.01 -6.98 -12.23
N GLU A 21 -16.81 -7.45 -11.27
CA GLU A 21 -16.32 -8.43 -10.29
C GLU A 21 -15.85 -9.72 -10.96
N GLU A 22 -16.53 -10.17 -12.01
CA GLU A 22 -16.17 -11.38 -12.75
C GLU A 22 -14.82 -11.24 -13.47
N GLU A 23 -14.57 -10.11 -14.14
CA GLU A 23 -13.29 -9.82 -14.77
C GLU A 23 -12.15 -9.74 -13.75
N ALA A 24 -12.40 -9.09 -12.61
CA ALA A 24 -11.41 -9.01 -11.53
C ALA A 24 -11.13 -10.39 -10.91
N ARG A 25 -12.14 -11.24 -10.74
CA ARG A 25 -12.01 -12.61 -10.22
C ARG A 25 -11.28 -13.53 -11.21
N SER A 26 -11.55 -13.36 -12.50
CA SER A 26 -10.84 -14.05 -13.57
C SER A 26 -9.35 -13.70 -13.54
N ARG A 27 -9.02 -12.40 -13.45
CA ARG A 27 -7.64 -11.91 -13.28
C ARG A 27 -6.98 -12.46 -12.03
N ASP A 28 -7.67 -12.42 -10.89
CA ASP A 28 -7.18 -12.96 -9.63
C ASP A 28 -6.79 -14.44 -9.76
N SER A 29 -7.65 -15.24 -10.37
CA SER A 29 -7.41 -16.68 -10.62
C SER A 29 -6.28 -16.92 -11.61
N ALA A 30 -6.16 -16.08 -12.64
CA ALA A 30 -5.10 -16.13 -13.65
C ALA A 30 -3.74 -15.62 -13.15
N GLY A 31 -3.67 -15.02 -11.97
CA GLY A 31 -2.44 -14.45 -11.43
C GLY A 31 -2.19 -13.00 -11.83
N GLU A 32 -3.10 -12.37 -12.55
CA GLU A 32 -2.94 -11.08 -13.20
C GLU A 32 -3.22 -9.90 -12.25
N GLU A 33 -2.74 -8.73 -12.64
CA GLU A 33 -2.89 -7.50 -11.87
C GLU A 33 -4.34 -6.99 -11.91
N TYR A 34 -4.88 -6.66 -10.73
CA TYR A 34 -6.09 -5.87 -10.57
C TYR A 34 -5.99 -5.03 -9.28
N THR A 35 -6.83 -4.01 -9.17
CA THR A 35 -6.96 -3.20 -7.94
C THR A 35 -8.37 -3.27 -7.40
N ALA A 36 -8.49 -3.70 -6.15
CA ALA A 36 -9.70 -3.56 -5.36
C ALA A 36 -9.73 -2.17 -4.71
N VAL A 37 -10.81 -1.43 -4.96
CA VAL A 37 -11.07 -0.11 -4.38
C VAL A 37 -12.06 -0.29 -3.23
N LEU A 38 -11.55 -0.20 -2.01
CA LEU A 38 -12.32 -0.30 -0.79
C LEU A 38 -12.95 1.06 -0.46
N PRO A 39 -14.08 1.06 0.28
CA PRO A 39 -14.64 2.32 0.79
C PRO A 39 -13.64 3.04 1.70
N PRO A 40 -13.83 4.36 1.92
CA PRO A 40 -13.01 5.12 2.84
C PRO A 40 -13.03 4.53 4.25
N ARG A 41 -11.91 4.70 4.97
CA ARG A 41 -11.81 4.39 6.40
C ARG A 41 -12.46 5.52 7.22
N ASP A 42 -12.71 5.25 8.49
CA ASP A 42 -13.25 6.28 9.39
C ASP A 42 -12.31 7.50 9.46
N GLY A 43 -12.90 8.69 9.38
CA GLY A 43 -12.18 9.96 9.44
C GLY A 43 -11.53 10.42 8.13
N THR A 44 -11.83 9.78 6.99
CA THR A 44 -11.39 10.26 5.67
C THR A 44 -12.44 10.01 4.59
N THR A 45 -12.38 10.77 3.49
CA THR A 45 -13.21 10.55 2.29
C THR A 45 -12.49 9.73 1.22
N ALA A 46 -11.19 9.49 1.37
CA ALA A 46 -10.37 8.87 0.36
C ALA A 46 -10.46 7.33 0.43
N PRO A 47 -10.56 6.63 -0.72
CA PRO A 47 -10.62 5.17 -0.74
C PRO A 47 -9.29 4.53 -0.35
N VAL A 48 -9.34 3.26 0.04
CA VAL A 48 -8.15 2.41 0.19
C VAL A 48 -8.01 1.53 -1.04
N LEU A 49 -6.80 1.45 -1.60
CA LEU A 49 -6.52 0.69 -2.80
C LEU A 49 -5.75 -0.56 -2.43
N VAL A 50 -6.17 -1.72 -2.92
CA VAL A 50 -5.46 -2.99 -2.75
C VAL A 50 -5.16 -3.55 -4.14
N THR A 51 -3.92 -3.38 -4.59
CA THR A 51 -3.43 -3.90 -5.86
C THR A 51 -2.83 -5.28 -5.64
N VAL A 52 -3.37 -6.29 -6.32
CA VAL A 52 -2.97 -7.69 -6.19
C VAL A 52 -2.35 -8.15 -7.49
N VAL A 53 -1.17 -8.77 -7.42
CA VAL A 53 -0.50 -9.43 -8.54
C VAL A 53 -0.06 -10.82 -8.09
N ARG A 54 -0.97 -11.80 -8.18
CA ARG A 54 -0.73 -13.15 -7.63
C ARG A 54 0.45 -13.86 -8.28
N LYS A 55 0.70 -13.66 -9.59
CA LYS A 55 1.81 -14.29 -10.32
C LYS A 55 3.19 -13.89 -9.79
N THR A 56 3.34 -12.66 -9.30
CA THR A 56 4.59 -12.19 -8.67
C THR A 56 4.57 -12.30 -7.15
N GLY A 57 3.44 -12.73 -6.57
CA GLY A 57 3.26 -12.81 -5.13
C GLY A 57 3.26 -11.44 -4.44
N VAL A 58 2.94 -10.37 -5.17
CA VAL A 58 2.97 -9.00 -4.62
C VAL A 58 1.55 -8.54 -4.32
N VAL A 59 1.35 -7.98 -3.14
CA VAL A 59 0.14 -7.22 -2.79
C VAL A 59 0.55 -5.85 -2.27
N VAL A 60 0.00 -4.79 -2.85
CA VAL A 60 0.27 -3.42 -2.44
C VAL A 60 -1.03 -2.81 -1.90
N VAL A 61 -0.97 -2.27 -0.69
CA VAL A 61 -2.06 -1.49 -0.11
C VAL A 61 -1.65 -0.03 -0.13
N THR A 62 -2.44 0.83 -0.77
CA THR A 62 -2.22 2.27 -0.80
C THR A 62 -3.35 2.98 -0.07
N PHE A 63 -2.97 3.87 0.85
CA PHE A 63 -3.85 4.80 1.51
C PHE A 63 -3.65 6.18 0.90
N LEU A 64 -4.75 6.81 0.51
CA LEU A 64 -4.74 8.15 -0.05
C LEU A 64 -5.00 9.19 1.05
N ASP A 65 -4.48 10.40 0.89
CA ASP A 65 -4.91 11.58 1.66
C ASP A 65 -6.19 12.19 1.07
N GLU A 66 -6.76 13.21 1.73
CA GLU A 66 -7.98 13.89 1.26
C GLU A 66 -7.85 14.43 -0.18
N PRO A 67 -6.71 15.03 -0.59
CA PRO A 67 -6.50 15.41 -1.99
C PRO A 67 -6.31 14.25 -2.98
N GLY A 68 -6.35 12.98 -2.54
CA GLY A 68 -6.26 11.80 -3.41
C GLY A 68 -4.83 11.34 -3.73
N ARG A 69 -3.81 11.87 -3.04
CA ARG A 69 -2.40 11.53 -3.22
C ARG A 69 -2.02 10.37 -2.31
N LYS A 70 -0.92 9.66 -2.62
CA LYS A 70 -0.44 8.58 -1.75
C LYS A 70 0.04 9.15 -0.41
N ALA A 71 -0.65 8.82 0.67
CA ALA A 71 -0.22 9.11 2.03
C ALA A 71 0.65 7.97 2.60
N ALA A 72 0.23 6.72 2.34
CA ALA A 72 0.95 5.53 2.76
C ALA A 72 0.85 4.40 1.72
N GLU A 73 1.89 3.59 1.63
CA GLU A 73 1.92 2.39 0.79
C GLU A 73 2.60 1.24 1.53
N TYR A 74 1.90 0.11 1.63
CA TYR A 74 2.38 -1.12 2.25
C TYR A 74 2.60 -2.17 1.17
N THR A 75 3.84 -2.66 1.05
CA THR A 75 4.22 -3.67 0.08
C THR A 75 4.39 -5.02 0.77
N PHE A 76 3.49 -5.93 0.46
CA PHE A 76 3.52 -7.31 0.90
C PHE A 76 4.10 -8.22 -0.17
N LEU A 77 4.96 -9.15 0.25
CA LEU A 77 5.56 -10.16 -0.61
C LEU A 77 5.17 -11.55 -0.10
N LYS A 78 4.76 -12.43 -1.00
CA LYS A 78 4.54 -13.85 -0.70
C LYS A 78 5.87 -14.51 -0.37
N LYS A 79 5.95 -15.18 0.78
CA LYS A 79 7.16 -15.87 1.25
C LYS A 79 6.97 -17.37 1.34
N THR A 80 5.87 -17.79 1.94
CA THR A 80 5.40 -19.17 1.96
C THR A 80 3.94 -19.21 1.54
N ASP A 81 3.43 -20.34 1.06
CA ASP A 81 1.99 -20.46 0.82
C ASP A 81 1.29 -20.80 2.15
N PRO A 82 0.24 -20.07 2.59
CA PRO A 82 -0.45 -18.92 1.99
C PRO A 82 -0.14 -17.58 2.69
N ARG A 83 1.12 -17.31 3.07
CA ARG A 83 1.50 -16.14 3.86
C ARG A 83 2.24 -15.05 3.07
N LEU A 84 1.83 -13.83 3.37
CA LEU A 84 2.43 -12.58 2.93
C LEU A 84 3.22 -11.96 4.07
N PHE A 85 4.38 -11.37 3.74
CA PHE A 85 5.20 -10.60 4.65
C PHE A 85 5.21 -9.12 4.24
N LEU A 86 4.95 -8.21 5.19
CA LEU A 86 5.05 -6.77 4.99
C LEU A 86 6.52 -6.36 4.88
N SER A 87 7.01 -6.31 3.64
CA SER A 87 8.42 -6.02 3.37
C SER A 87 8.76 -4.53 3.46
N ARG A 88 7.80 -3.66 3.17
CA ARG A 88 8.02 -2.22 3.10
C ARG A 88 6.79 -1.42 3.47
N VAL A 89 7.00 -0.38 4.25
CA VAL A 89 6.06 0.72 4.47
C VAL A 89 6.70 2.00 3.93
N SER A 90 5.97 2.74 3.12
CA SER A 90 6.37 4.08 2.66
C SER A 90 5.31 5.09 3.06
N LEU A 91 5.72 6.23 3.61
CA LEU A 91 4.85 7.31 4.07
C LEU A 91 5.29 8.61 3.42
N TRP A 92 4.34 9.41 2.93
CA TRP A 92 4.63 10.69 2.29
C TRP A 92 3.88 11.83 2.98
N GLY A 93 4.58 12.94 3.17
CA GLY A 93 4.03 14.22 3.61
C GLY A 93 4.23 15.26 2.52
N TYR A 94 3.20 16.06 2.27
CA TYR A 94 3.20 17.10 1.26
C TYR A 94 3.20 18.49 1.90
N PRO A 95 3.81 19.50 1.26
CA PRO A 95 3.89 20.85 1.84
C PRO A 95 2.55 21.60 1.84
N THR A 96 1.60 21.18 1.01
CA THR A 96 0.28 21.79 0.82
C THR A 96 -0.76 20.69 0.57
N ASP A 97 -2.04 21.05 0.55
CA ASP A 97 -3.15 20.16 0.17
C ASP A 97 -3.50 20.26 -1.32
N GLU A 98 -2.57 20.71 -2.16
CA GLU A 98 -2.77 20.77 -3.60
C GLU A 98 -2.95 19.33 -4.17
N PRO A 99 -4.06 19.04 -4.87
CA PRO A 99 -4.29 17.72 -5.46
C PRO A 99 -3.33 17.45 -6.62
N GLY A 100 -3.14 16.17 -6.97
CA GLY A 100 -2.30 15.77 -8.12
C GLY A 100 -0.78 15.91 -7.92
N LEU A 101 -0.31 16.34 -6.74
CA LEU A 101 1.13 16.35 -6.45
C LEU A 101 1.73 14.94 -6.53
N ARG A 102 2.82 14.82 -7.28
CA ARG A 102 3.58 13.57 -7.44
C ARG A 102 4.35 13.23 -6.17
N LEU A 103 4.73 11.96 -6.01
CA LEU A 103 5.60 11.52 -4.90
C LEU A 103 6.91 12.33 -4.80
N SER A 104 7.47 12.77 -5.94
CA SER A 104 8.66 13.63 -5.98
C SER A 104 8.43 15.00 -5.33
N SER A 105 7.20 15.48 -5.27
CA SER A 105 6.79 16.75 -4.67
C SER A 105 6.55 16.67 -3.16
N SER A 106 6.65 15.47 -2.54
CA SER A 106 6.59 15.33 -1.08
C SER A 106 7.69 16.16 -0.41
N SER A 107 7.34 16.89 0.66
CA SER A 107 8.29 17.61 1.52
C SER A 107 9.02 16.66 2.46
N TRP A 108 8.36 15.57 2.84
CA TRP A 108 8.87 14.53 3.73
C TRP A 108 8.50 13.14 3.20
N HIS A 109 9.41 12.18 3.38
CA HIS A 109 9.17 10.79 3.03
C HIS A 109 9.90 9.86 3.99
N GLU A 110 9.18 8.88 4.53
CA GLU A 110 9.73 7.82 5.34
C GLU A 110 9.57 6.48 4.64
N THR A 111 10.61 5.64 4.71
CA THR A 111 10.54 4.25 4.28
C THR A 111 11.03 3.35 5.40
N VAL A 112 10.22 2.37 5.78
CA VAL A 112 10.60 1.29 6.69
C VAL A 112 10.66 0.00 5.88
N ASN A 113 11.82 -0.64 5.84
CA ASN A 113 11.99 -1.94 5.21
C ASN A 113 12.17 -2.99 6.31
N TYR A 114 11.32 -4.00 6.30
CA TYR A 114 11.38 -5.12 7.23
C TYR A 114 12.04 -6.32 6.56
N ARG A 115 12.74 -7.13 7.36
CA ARG A 115 13.23 -8.45 6.97
C ARG A 115 12.70 -9.49 7.95
N GLU A 116 12.52 -10.71 7.46
CA GLU A 116 11.97 -11.83 8.23
C GLU A 116 12.84 -12.22 9.43
N ASP A 117 14.13 -11.88 9.41
CA ASP A 117 15.10 -12.11 10.48
C ASP A 117 15.04 -11.10 11.63
N GLY A 118 14.08 -10.17 11.61
CA GLY A 118 13.95 -9.11 12.62
C GLY A 118 14.78 -7.86 12.34
N THR A 119 15.51 -7.80 11.22
CA THR A 119 16.24 -6.60 10.81
C THR A 119 15.28 -5.58 10.20
N VAL A 120 15.30 -4.35 10.71
CA VAL A 120 14.48 -3.24 10.21
C VAL A 120 15.35 -2.07 9.83
N LYS A 121 15.15 -1.53 8.63
CA LYS A 121 15.81 -0.30 8.17
C LYS A 121 14.78 0.80 7.93
N ARG A 122 14.83 1.85 8.74
CA ARG A 122 14.00 3.05 8.61
C ARG A 122 14.85 4.18 8.04
N VAL A 123 14.35 4.82 7.00
CA VAL A 123 14.97 5.99 6.36
C VAL A 123 13.96 7.11 6.36
N VAL A 124 14.28 8.22 7.02
CA VAL A 124 13.46 9.43 7.06
C VAL A 124 14.17 10.50 6.24
N LYS A 125 13.49 11.07 5.25
CA LYS A 125 14.01 12.14 4.39
C LYS A 125 13.14 13.38 4.54
N ASN A 126 13.74 14.49 4.95
CA ASN A 126 13.12 15.80 4.93
C ASN A 126 13.76 16.63 3.81
N LYS A 127 12.99 16.94 2.75
CA LYS A 127 13.50 17.70 1.60
C LYS A 127 13.56 19.20 1.87
N VAL A 128 12.77 19.70 2.81
CA VAL A 128 12.80 21.11 3.22
C VAL A 128 14.11 21.41 3.95
N GLU A 129 14.46 20.57 4.92
CA GLU A 129 15.71 20.66 5.70
C GLU A 129 16.92 20.08 4.97
N ARG A 130 16.69 19.34 3.87
CA ARG A 130 17.72 18.57 3.13
C ARG A 130 18.46 17.57 4.02
N SER A 131 17.74 16.97 4.96
CA SER A 131 18.26 15.98 5.90
C SER A 131 17.80 14.57 5.53
N GLN A 132 18.61 13.60 5.94
CA GLN A 132 18.27 12.19 5.87
C GLN A 132 18.78 11.50 7.13
N GLU A 133 17.88 10.81 7.81
CA GLU A 133 18.19 9.98 8.96
C GLU A 133 17.99 8.52 8.59
N VAL A 134 18.91 7.67 9.05
CA VAL A 134 18.86 6.23 8.81
C VAL A 134 18.99 5.54 10.15
N PHE A 135 18.00 4.69 10.46
CA PHE A 135 17.96 3.86 11.65
C PHE A 135 17.94 2.40 11.23
N GLU A 136 18.75 1.60 11.91
CA GLU A 136 18.78 0.15 11.73
C GLU A 136 18.54 -0.49 13.09
N TYR A 137 17.58 -1.41 13.12
CA TYR A 137 17.16 -2.16 14.30
C TYR A 137 17.35 -3.64 14.03
N THR A 138 17.68 -4.40 15.07
CA THR A 138 17.76 -5.86 15.04
C THR A 138 16.84 -6.44 16.10
N ASP A 139 16.55 -7.74 15.98
CA ASP A 139 15.76 -8.49 16.96
C ASP A 139 14.34 -7.93 17.16
N VAL A 140 13.80 -7.24 16.16
CA VAL A 140 12.42 -6.76 16.18
C VAL A 140 11.48 -7.95 15.97
N PRO A 141 10.48 -8.17 16.85
CA PRO A 141 9.47 -9.20 16.62
C PRO A 141 8.71 -8.97 15.32
N MET A 142 8.62 -10.00 14.48
CA MET A 142 8.04 -9.89 13.13
C MET A 142 6.61 -10.45 13.03
N ASP A 143 6.04 -10.98 14.10
CA ASP A 143 4.74 -11.66 14.09
C ASP A 143 3.61 -10.76 13.54
N SER A 144 3.63 -9.46 13.85
CA SER A 144 2.64 -8.48 13.35
C SER A 144 2.81 -8.11 11.87
N GLN A 145 3.94 -8.46 11.26
CA GLN A 145 4.25 -8.14 9.86
C GLN A 145 3.78 -9.18 8.86
N TRP A 146 3.09 -10.21 9.35
CA TRP A 146 2.56 -11.26 8.51
C TRP A 146 1.05 -11.16 8.34
N GLU A 147 0.60 -11.51 7.14
CA GLU A 147 -0.81 -11.62 6.79
C GLU A 147 -1.04 -12.91 6.01
N ASP A 148 -2.26 -13.42 6.07
CA ASP A 148 -2.70 -14.40 5.09
C ASP A 148 -2.89 -13.73 3.73
N LEU A 149 -2.64 -14.50 2.66
CA LEU A 149 -2.96 -14.08 1.31
C LEU A 149 -4.48 -13.80 1.21
N PRO A 150 -4.90 -12.59 0.81
CA PRO A 150 -6.31 -12.25 0.84
C PRO A 150 -7.11 -13.11 -0.14
N VAL A 151 -8.27 -13.58 0.35
CA VAL A 151 -9.30 -14.20 -0.48
C VAL A 151 -9.93 -13.09 -1.33
N PHE A 152 -10.20 -13.38 -2.60
CA PHE A 152 -10.85 -12.41 -3.49
C PHE A 152 -12.13 -11.83 -2.85
N GLY A 153 -12.22 -10.50 -2.83
CA GLY A 153 -13.33 -9.76 -2.21
C GLY A 153 -13.20 -9.51 -0.71
N ASN A 154 -12.27 -10.18 -0.02
CA ASN A 154 -12.00 -10.00 1.40
C ASN A 154 -10.58 -9.46 1.64
N TYR A 155 -10.48 -8.13 1.68
CA TYR A 155 -9.20 -7.42 1.83
C TYR A 155 -9.07 -6.71 3.19
N ARG A 156 -10.01 -6.91 4.13
CA ARG A 156 -10.09 -6.09 5.35
C ARG A 156 -8.89 -6.28 6.28
N SER A 157 -8.31 -7.47 6.34
CA SER A 157 -7.12 -7.76 7.15
C SER A 157 -5.90 -6.99 6.65
N ILE A 158 -5.67 -6.99 5.33
CA ILE A 158 -4.50 -6.36 4.74
C ILE A 158 -4.65 -4.83 4.63
N ALA A 159 -5.89 -4.33 4.53
CA ALA A 159 -6.21 -2.91 4.39
C ALA A 159 -6.26 -2.11 5.72
N ARG A 160 -5.57 -2.55 6.77
CA ARG A 160 -5.45 -1.82 8.05
C ARG A 160 -4.36 -0.76 7.96
N TYR A 161 -4.70 0.48 8.32
CA TYR A 161 -3.75 1.60 8.39
C TYR A 161 -2.84 1.46 9.61
N GLU A 162 -3.40 1.35 10.81
CA GLU A 162 -2.60 1.09 12.00
C GLU A 162 -2.15 -0.36 12.04
N ARG A 163 -0.84 -0.56 12.15
CA ARG A 163 -0.17 -1.85 12.26
C ARG A 163 0.79 -1.73 13.43
N GLY A 164 0.49 -2.47 14.51
CA GLY A 164 1.21 -2.41 15.79
C GLY A 164 2.66 -2.84 15.69
#